data_AF-A0A8K0CSV5-F1
#
_entry.id   AF-A0A8K0CSV5-F1
#
_cell.length_a   1.000
_cell.length_b   1.000
_cell.length_c   1.000
_cell.angle_alpha   90.00
_cell.angle_beta   90.00
_cell.angle_gamma   90.00
#
_symmetry.space_group_name_H-M   'P 1'
#
loop_
_entity.id
_entity.type
_entity.pdbx_description
1 polymer ?
#
loop_
_entity_poly.entity_id
_entity_poly.type
_entity_poly.pdbx_seq_one_letter_code
_entity_poly.pdbx_strand_id
1 'polypeptide(L)'
;MTLTSDNLEVCGRRIVNVEHLFRQIFNSSVGHEPFNCNITNMYLTKERRVGLISIFHLKCKMCGLEQTLETDVLDRSTKDMDVNLATTLAEVSTGIGYSQCEEMMAVLNVPFMAHRTYQRCHESVAEVICKTALQTIEEAGKEEAVLAIASGDVDEEGIPLLTVVTDGA
;
A
#
# COMPACT_ATOMS: atom_id res chain seq x y z
N MET A 1 -7.70 -36.98 26.83
CA MET A 1 -6.78 -36.10 26.09
C MET A 1 -7.52 -34.79 25.88
N THR A 2 -7.37 -33.86 26.82
CA THR A 2 -8.11 -32.59 26.87
C THR A 2 -7.54 -31.61 25.85
N LEU A 3 -8.34 -31.27 24.84
CA LEU A 3 -8.06 -30.21 23.87
C LEU A 3 -8.00 -28.88 24.62
N THR A 4 -6.80 -28.39 24.90
CA THR A 4 -6.59 -27.04 25.43
C THR A 4 -6.68 -26.05 24.28
N SER A 5 -7.84 -25.39 24.16
CA SER A 5 -8.10 -24.11 23.47
C SER A 5 -7.42 -23.89 22.11
N ASP A 6 -8.22 -24.02 21.05
CA ASP A 6 -7.95 -23.66 19.66
C ASP A 6 -7.32 -22.26 19.53
N ASN A 7 -5.99 -22.20 19.39
CA ASN A 7 -5.35 -20.99 18.87
C ASN A 7 -5.41 -21.07 17.35
N LEU A 8 -6.00 -20.06 16.72
CA LEU A 8 -6.02 -19.96 15.26
C LEU A 8 -4.58 -20.00 14.73
N GLU A 9 -4.30 -20.95 13.83
CA GLU A 9 -3.02 -21.00 13.13
C GLU A 9 -3.07 -20.06 11.91
N VAL A 10 -2.16 -19.09 11.89
CA VAL A 10 -1.97 -18.19 10.74
C VAL A 10 -0.90 -18.77 9.83
N CYS A 11 -1.30 -19.19 8.64
CA CYS A 11 -0.38 -19.74 7.65
C CYS A 11 0.25 -18.64 6.78
N GLY A 12 1.53 -18.82 6.44
CA GLY A 12 2.28 -17.91 5.57
C GLY A 12 2.78 -16.65 6.27
N ARG A 13 3.63 -15.89 5.57
CA ARG A 13 4.18 -14.61 6.01
C ARG A 13 3.23 -13.46 5.68
N ARG A 14 3.40 -12.32 6.35
CA ARG A 14 2.66 -11.07 6.07
C ARG A 14 3.64 -9.93 5.86
N ILE A 15 3.26 -8.99 5.02
CA ILE A 15 3.95 -7.70 4.91
C ILE A 15 3.37 -6.79 5.98
N VAL A 16 4.25 -6.11 6.71
CA VAL A 16 3.89 -5.35 7.89
C VAL A 16 4.57 -3.99 7.87
N ASN A 17 3.78 -2.94 8.06
CA ASN A 17 4.27 -1.65 8.52
C ASN A 17 4.61 -1.78 10.01
N VAL A 18 5.90 -1.93 10.28
CA VAL A 18 6.42 -2.26 11.61
C VAL A 18 6.00 -1.20 12.64
N GLU A 19 6.15 0.08 12.32
CA GLU A 19 5.77 1.17 13.21
C GLU A 19 4.27 1.13 13.54
N HIS A 20 3.43 1.00 12.50
CA HIS A 20 1.98 0.93 12.66
C HIS A 20 1.54 -0.25 13.53
N LEU A 21 2.13 -1.44 13.33
CA LEU A 21 1.82 -2.62 14.12
C LEU A 21 2.23 -2.46 15.59
N PHE A 22 3.47 -2.05 15.85
CA PHE A 22 3.96 -1.90 17.22
C PHE A 22 3.22 -0.81 17.99
N ARG A 23 2.83 0.28 17.34
CA ARG A 23 1.99 1.32 17.95
C ARG A 23 0.65 0.76 18.43
N GLN A 24 0.00 -0.10 17.65
CA GLN A 24 -1.25 -0.75 18.07
C GLN A 24 -1.01 -1.75 19.22
N ILE A 25 0.08 -2.50 19.19
CA ILE A 25 0.47 -3.43 20.26
C ILE A 25 0.69 -2.68 21.57
N PHE A 26 1.42 -1.57 21.57
CA PHE A 26 1.67 -0.80 22.79
C PHE A 26 0.41 -0.12 23.34
N ASN A 27 -0.55 0.20 22.46
CA ASN A 27 -1.84 0.76 22.86
C ASN A 27 -2.90 -0.30 23.23
N SER A 28 -2.53 -1.59 23.25
CA SER A 28 -3.45 -2.69 23.55
C SER A 28 -3.99 -2.75 24.98
N SER A 29 -3.38 -2.02 25.93
CA SER A 29 -3.86 -1.98 27.31
C SER A 29 -4.99 -0.97 27.53
N VAL A 30 -5.30 -0.12 26.55
CA VAL A 30 -6.32 0.92 26.67
C VAL A 30 -7.71 0.26 26.75
N GLY A 31 -8.50 0.64 27.77
CA GLY A 31 -9.88 0.16 27.93
C GLY A 31 -10.04 -1.16 28.68
N HIS A 32 -8.96 -1.70 29.26
CA HIS A 32 -8.98 -2.97 30.00
C HIS A 32 -9.25 -2.85 31.51
N GLU A 33 -9.86 -1.76 31.97
CA GLU A 33 -10.19 -1.55 33.38
C GLU A 33 -11.42 -2.39 33.83
N PRO A 34 -11.48 -2.86 35.09
CA PRO A 34 -10.48 -2.71 36.17
C PRO A 34 -9.35 -3.76 36.13
N PHE A 35 -9.36 -4.67 35.15
CA PHE A 35 -8.47 -5.84 35.12
C PHE A 35 -7.04 -5.51 34.67
N ASN A 36 -6.78 -4.31 34.14
CA ASN A 36 -5.47 -3.84 33.70
C ASN A 36 -4.72 -4.84 32.80
N CYS A 37 -5.47 -5.46 31.89
CA CYS A 37 -4.92 -6.44 30.94
C CYS A 37 -4.08 -5.76 29.87
N ASN A 38 -3.16 -6.52 29.27
CA ASN A 38 -2.36 -6.08 28.12
C ASN A 38 -2.37 -7.14 27.01
N ILE A 39 -1.60 -6.92 25.94
CA ILE A 39 -1.51 -7.83 24.80
C ILE A 39 -1.20 -9.30 25.17
N THR A 40 -0.46 -9.54 26.26
CA THR A 40 -0.11 -10.91 26.69
C THR A 40 -1.31 -11.70 27.22
N ASN A 41 -2.38 -11.00 27.63
CA ASN A 41 -3.64 -11.60 28.03
C ASN A 41 -4.55 -11.89 26.84
N MET A 42 -4.16 -11.49 25.63
CA MET A 42 -4.96 -11.66 24.43
C MET A 42 -4.58 -12.93 23.67
N TYR A 43 -5.54 -13.47 22.92
CA TYR A 43 -5.32 -14.54 21.96
C TYR A 43 -6.00 -14.19 20.64
N LEU A 44 -5.42 -14.71 19.56
CA LEU A 44 -5.94 -14.52 18.22
C LEU A 44 -7.18 -15.39 18.01
N THR A 45 -8.28 -14.78 17.57
CA THR A 45 -9.55 -15.47 17.27
C THR A 45 -9.78 -15.61 15.77
N LYS A 46 -9.36 -14.61 14.99
CA LYS A 46 -9.62 -14.55 13.55
C LYS A 46 -8.57 -13.72 12.83
N GLU A 47 -8.23 -14.12 11.61
CA GLU A 47 -7.59 -13.26 10.62
C GLU A 47 -8.57 -12.95 9.49
N ARG A 48 -8.67 -11.69 9.08
CA ARG A 48 -9.31 -11.28 7.84
C ARG A 48 -8.27 -10.59 6.96
N ARG A 49 -8.12 -11.05 5.71
CA ARG A 49 -7.24 -10.41 4.73
C ARG A 49 -8.00 -9.44 3.84
N VAL A 50 -7.40 -8.28 3.59
CA VAL A 50 -7.81 -7.26 2.63
C VAL A 50 -6.62 -7.02 1.69
N GLY A 51 -6.50 -7.91 0.70
CA GLY A 51 -5.30 -8.00 -0.13
C GLY A 51 -4.10 -8.48 0.70
N LEU A 52 -3.01 -7.73 0.66
CA LEU A 52 -1.78 -7.91 1.43
C LEU A 52 -1.89 -7.44 2.88
N ILE A 53 -2.95 -6.72 3.24
CA ILE A 53 -3.21 -6.26 4.61
C ILE A 53 -3.95 -7.36 5.37
N SER A 54 -3.46 -7.69 6.57
CA SER A 54 -4.14 -8.58 7.51
C SER A 54 -4.72 -7.80 8.68
N ILE A 55 -5.97 -8.11 9.00
CA ILE A 55 -6.68 -7.66 10.19
C ILE A 55 -6.79 -8.85 11.14
N PHE A 56 -6.06 -8.79 12.24
CA PHE A 56 -6.07 -9.78 13.30
C PHE A 56 -7.08 -9.36 14.36
N HIS A 57 -8.04 -10.23 14.66
CA HIS A 57 -8.98 -10.07 15.76
C HIS A 57 -8.44 -10.81 16.97
N LEU A 58 -8.28 -10.09 18.07
CA LEU A 58 -7.84 -10.62 19.34
C LEU A 58 -8.95 -10.50 20.37
N LYS A 59 -8.92 -11.43 21.32
CA LYS A 59 -9.81 -11.42 22.48
C LYS A 59 -9.03 -11.58 23.76
N CYS A 60 -9.33 -10.77 24.76
CA CYS A 60 -8.70 -10.87 26.07
C CYS A 60 -9.28 -12.05 26.86
N LYS A 61 -8.42 -12.91 27.42
CA LYS A 61 -8.82 -14.05 28.26
C LYS A 61 -9.40 -13.62 29.62
N MET A 62 -9.06 -12.42 30.08
CA MET A 62 -9.41 -11.94 31.42
C MET A 62 -10.70 -11.13 31.43
N CYS A 63 -10.76 -10.06 30.64
CA CYS A 63 -11.93 -9.17 30.60
C CYS A 63 -12.86 -9.41 29.41
N GLY A 64 -12.48 -10.27 28.46
CA GLY A 64 -13.30 -10.57 27.28
C GLY A 64 -13.32 -9.50 26.19
N LEU A 65 -12.66 -8.35 26.39
CA LEU A 65 -12.59 -7.27 25.39
C LEU A 65 -11.96 -7.76 24.08
N GLU A 66 -12.50 -7.28 22.96
CA GLU A 66 -12.03 -7.60 21.62
C GLU A 66 -11.28 -6.40 21.04
N GLN A 67 -10.15 -6.68 20.40
CA GLN A 67 -9.31 -5.67 19.75
C GLN A 67 -8.91 -6.16 18.35
N THR A 68 -8.68 -5.23 17.43
CA THR A 68 -8.13 -5.52 16.11
C THR A 68 -6.73 -4.94 15.97
N LEU A 69 -5.84 -5.70 15.32
CA LEU A 69 -4.53 -5.23 14.86
C LEU A 69 -4.45 -5.34 13.34
N GLU A 70 -4.00 -4.28 12.71
CA GLU A 70 -3.81 -4.22 11.26
C GLU A 70 -2.33 -4.26 10.91
N THR A 71 -1.93 -5.02 9.88
CA THR A 71 -0.52 -5.08 9.46
C THR A 71 -0.06 -3.83 8.74
N ASP A 72 -0.98 -3.06 8.17
CA ASP A 72 -0.73 -1.77 7.55
C ASP A 72 -2.01 -0.94 7.59
N VAL A 73 -1.89 0.36 7.32
CA VAL A 73 -2.98 1.33 7.43
C VAL A 73 -4.09 1.00 6.41
N LEU A 74 -5.29 0.67 6.89
CA LEU A 74 -6.48 0.53 6.04
C LEU A 74 -7.18 1.86 5.73
N ASP A 75 -6.87 2.90 6.51
CA ASP A 75 -7.52 4.20 6.40
C ASP A 75 -7.02 4.99 5.19
N ARG A 76 -7.85 5.00 4.14
CA ARG A 76 -7.64 5.78 2.90
C ARG A 76 -7.76 7.29 3.08
N SER A 77 -8.15 7.79 4.25
CA SER A 77 -8.12 9.22 4.56
C SER A 77 -6.73 9.72 4.94
N THR A 78 -5.83 8.80 5.29
CA THR A 78 -4.41 9.12 5.47
C THR A 78 -3.78 9.40 4.10
N LYS A 79 -2.77 10.28 4.05
CA LYS A 79 -2.00 10.54 2.83
C LYS A 79 -1.07 9.38 2.47
N ASP A 80 -1.00 8.37 3.31
CA ASP A 80 -0.04 7.28 3.19
C ASP A 80 -0.58 6.22 2.23
N MET A 81 0.32 5.73 1.37
CA MET A 81 0.02 4.67 0.43
C MET A 81 0.04 3.33 1.14
N ASP A 82 -1.10 2.63 1.19
CA ASP A 82 -1.16 1.28 1.75
C ASP A 82 -0.36 0.27 0.92
N VAL A 83 0.06 -0.84 1.55
CA VAL A 83 0.85 -1.90 0.90
C VAL A 83 0.22 -2.48 -0.37
N ASN A 84 -1.11 -2.48 -0.53
CA ASN A 84 -1.73 -2.96 -1.76
C ASN A 84 -1.46 -2.00 -2.92
N LEU A 85 -1.65 -0.70 -2.68
CA LEU A 85 -1.35 0.34 -3.67
C LEU A 85 0.16 0.40 -3.96
N ALA A 86 1.00 0.34 -2.92
CA ALA A 86 2.44 0.37 -3.06
C ALA A 86 2.98 -0.80 -3.89
N THR A 87 2.47 -2.02 -3.63
CA THR A 87 2.85 -3.20 -4.41
C THR A 87 2.39 -3.06 -5.86
N THR A 88 1.17 -2.58 -6.09
CA THR A 88 0.65 -2.40 -7.45
C THR A 88 1.43 -1.32 -8.22
N LEU A 89 1.80 -0.22 -7.57
CA LEU A 89 2.66 0.80 -8.17
C LEU A 89 4.05 0.25 -8.50
N ALA A 90 4.62 -0.56 -7.62
CA ALA A 90 5.90 -1.21 -7.87
C ALA A 90 5.82 -2.14 -9.10
N GLU A 91 4.73 -2.91 -9.24
CA GLU A 91 4.50 -3.75 -10.42
C GLU A 91 4.49 -2.93 -11.71
N VAL A 92 3.64 -1.89 -11.77
CA VAL A 92 3.53 -1.01 -12.94
C VAL A 92 4.87 -0.34 -13.26
N SER A 93 5.60 0.13 -12.24
CA SER A 93 6.88 0.82 -12.42
C SER A 93 8.00 -0.11 -12.89
N THR A 94 7.94 -1.38 -12.53
CA THR A 94 8.94 -2.39 -12.92
C THR A 94 8.56 -3.13 -14.21
N GLY A 95 7.38 -2.84 -14.77
CA GLY A 95 6.89 -3.45 -16.00
C GLY A 95 6.42 -4.90 -15.84
N ILE A 96 6.07 -5.31 -14.61
CA ILE A 96 5.49 -6.63 -14.33
C ILE A 96 3.98 -6.52 -14.11
N GLY A 97 3.29 -7.66 -14.17
CA GLY A 97 1.84 -7.73 -13.91
C GLY A 97 1.46 -8.71 -12.79
N TYR A 98 0.15 -8.78 -12.55
CA TYR A 98 -0.47 -9.59 -11.49
C TYR A 98 0.12 -11.00 -11.35
N SER A 99 0.20 -11.77 -12.44
CA SER A 99 0.65 -13.17 -12.38
C SER A 99 2.11 -13.31 -11.95
N GLN A 100 2.99 -12.39 -12.37
CA GLN A 100 4.40 -12.43 -11.99
C GLN A 100 4.58 -12.07 -10.51
N CYS A 101 3.82 -11.09 -10.02
CA CYS A 101 3.84 -10.73 -8.60
C CYS A 101 3.23 -11.83 -7.73
N GLU A 102 2.13 -12.45 -8.16
CA GLU A 102 1.52 -13.59 -7.47
C GLU A 102 2.50 -14.75 -7.33
N GLU A 103 3.23 -15.09 -8.39
CA GLU A 103 4.27 -16.11 -8.37
C GLU A 103 5.40 -15.76 -7.38
N MET A 104 5.90 -14.53 -7.44
CA MET A 104 6.93 -14.04 -6.52
C MET A 104 6.47 -14.14 -5.05
N MET A 105 5.25 -13.70 -4.75
CA MET A 105 4.68 -13.74 -3.41
C MET A 105 4.44 -15.18 -2.93
N ALA A 106 4.03 -16.08 -3.82
CA ALA A 106 3.88 -17.50 -3.52
C ALA A 106 5.22 -18.14 -3.12
N VAL A 107 6.32 -17.84 -3.83
CA VAL A 107 7.67 -18.31 -3.46
C VAL A 107 8.09 -17.80 -2.08
N LEU A 108 7.72 -16.56 -1.74
CA LEU A 108 7.99 -15.99 -0.42
C LEU A 108 7.05 -16.51 0.68
N ASN A 109 6.06 -17.34 0.32
CA ASN A 109 4.96 -17.79 1.17
C ASN A 109 4.15 -16.62 1.77
N VAL A 110 3.95 -15.55 0.99
CA VAL A 110 3.12 -14.40 1.33
C VAL A 110 1.79 -14.53 0.58
N PRO A 111 0.64 -14.64 1.26
CA PRO A 111 -0.64 -14.72 0.57
C PRO A 111 -0.95 -13.41 -0.15
N PHE A 112 -1.06 -13.48 -1.47
CA PHE A 112 -1.29 -12.30 -2.31
C PHE A 112 -2.76 -11.85 -2.33
N MET A 113 -3.00 -10.71 -2.98
CA MET A 113 -4.34 -10.16 -3.16
C MET A 113 -5.10 -10.87 -4.27
N ALA A 114 -6.44 -10.96 -4.13
CA ALA A 114 -7.29 -11.45 -5.19
C ALA A 114 -7.27 -10.49 -6.40
N HIS A 115 -7.39 -11.03 -7.61
CA HIS A 115 -7.38 -10.26 -8.86
C HIS A 115 -8.34 -9.05 -8.84
N ARG A 116 -9.54 -9.20 -8.28
CA ARG A 116 -10.49 -8.08 -8.16
C ARG A 116 -9.96 -6.93 -7.29
N THR A 117 -9.25 -7.25 -6.20
CA THR A 117 -8.61 -6.23 -5.35
C THR A 117 -7.47 -5.57 -6.10
N TYR A 118 -6.65 -6.37 -6.78
CA TYR A 118 -5.58 -5.88 -7.64
C TYR A 118 -6.07 -4.89 -8.69
N GLN A 119 -7.10 -5.25 -9.47
CA GLN A 119 -7.64 -4.37 -10.52
C GLN A 119 -8.05 -2.99 -9.98
N ARG A 120 -8.68 -2.96 -8.80
CA ARG A 120 -9.04 -1.69 -8.15
C ARG A 120 -7.82 -0.86 -7.76
N CYS A 121 -6.78 -1.51 -7.25
CA CYS A 121 -5.52 -0.84 -6.94
C CYS A 121 -4.84 -0.34 -8.22
N HIS A 122 -4.86 -1.15 -9.28
CA HIS A 122 -4.25 -0.81 -10.56
C HIS A 122 -4.95 0.37 -11.24
N GLU A 123 -6.29 0.40 -11.24
CA GLU A 123 -7.08 1.55 -11.72
C GLU A 123 -6.74 2.83 -10.95
N SER A 124 -6.68 2.74 -9.61
CA SER A 124 -6.32 3.88 -8.75
C SER A 124 -4.89 4.36 -9.02
N VAL A 125 -3.94 3.45 -9.20
CA VAL A 125 -2.55 3.78 -9.52
C VAL A 125 -2.44 4.41 -10.91
N ALA A 126 -3.12 3.85 -11.91
CA ALA A 126 -3.13 4.37 -13.27
C ALA A 126 -3.70 5.79 -13.34
N GLU A 127 -4.76 6.09 -12.60
CA GLU A 127 -5.32 7.44 -12.51
C GLU A 127 -4.30 8.43 -11.95
N VAL A 128 -3.61 8.07 -10.86
CA VAL A 128 -2.57 8.91 -10.24
C VAL A 128 -1.41 9.12 -11.20
N ILE A 129 -0.91 8.05 -11.84
CA ILE A 129 0.18 8.15 -12.82
C ILE A 129 -0.20 9.07 -13.98
N CYS A 130 -1.40 8.90 -14.55
CA CYS A 130 -1.88 9.74 -15.65
C CYS A 130 -1.96 11.21 -15.24
N LYS A 131 -2.53 11.50 -14.06
CA LYS A 131 -2.61 12.85 -13.53
C LYS A 131 -1.24 13.47 -13.32
N THR A 132 -0.31 12.74 -12.71
CA THR A 132 1.06 13.20 -12.47
C THR A 132 1.82 13.39 -13.78
N ALA A 133 1.62 12.51 -14.77
CA ALA A 133 2.21 12.65 -16.10
C ALA A 133 1.71 13.93 -16.80
N LEU A 134 0.41 14.23 -16.74
CA LEU A 134 -0.13 15.45 -17.32
C LEU A 134 0.42 16.71 -16.65
N GLN A 135 0.52 16.72 -15.32
CA GLN A 135 1.09 17.84 -14.57
C GLN A 135 2.56 18.06 -14.91
N THR A 136 3.35 16.99 -14.96
CA THR A 136 4.78 17.07 -15.28
C THR A 136 5.02 17.49 -16.73
N ILE A 137 4.19 17.05 -17.69
CA ILE A 137 4.25 17.52 -19.08
C ILE A 137 3.91 19.01 -19.17
N GLU A 138 2.92 19.49 -18.43
CA GLU A 138 2.55 20.91 -18.41
C GLU A 138 3.67 21.78 -17.80
N GLU A 139 4.25 21.34 -16.69
CA GLU A 139 5.37 22.02 -16.03
C GLU A 139 6.61 22.07 -16.93
N ALA A 140 6.99 20.93 -17.52
CA ALA A 140 8.08 20.84 -18.48
C ALA A 140 7.84 21.73 -19.69
N GLY A 141 6.62 21.74 -20.25
CA GLY A 141 6.26 22.60 -21.38
C GLY A 141 6.42 24.10 -21.07
N LYS A 142 6.12 24.54 -19.84
CA LYS A 142 6.35 25.92 -19.41
C LYS A 142 7.83 26.24 -19.25
N GLU A 143 8.61 25.33 -18.69
CA GLU A 143 10.05 25.50 -18.52
C GLU A 143 10.76 25.59 -19.88
N GLU A 144 10.46 24.67 -20.78
CA GLU A 144 11.00 24.64 -22.13
C GLU A 144 10.63 25.89 -22.94
N ALA A 145 9.39 26.38 -22.80
CA ALA A 145 8.97 27.62 -23.45
C ALA A 145 9.81 28.83 -23.01
N VAL A 146 10.13 28.94 -21.72
CA VAL A 146 10.99 30.02 -21.19
C VAL A 146 12.42 29.90 -21.75
N LEU A 147 12.96 28.68 -21.82
CA LEU A 147 14.30 28.42 -22.35
C LEU A 147 14.41 28.74 -23.85
N ALA A 148 13.40 28.38 -24.63
CA ALA A 148 13.34 28.66 -26.06
C ALA A 148 13.28 30.16 -26.35
N ILE A 149 12.44 30.92 -25.62
CA ILE A 149 12.40 32.39 -25.74
C ILE A 149 13.76 33.01 -25.38
N ALA A 150 14.40 32.55 -24.30
CA ALA A 150 15.70 33.06 -23.87
C ALA A 150 16.82 32.77 -24.89
N SER A 151 16.72 31.67 -25.62
CA SER A 151 17.69 31.23 -26.63
C SER A 151 17.44 31.85 -28.01
N GLY A 152 16.31 32.56 -28.19
CA GLY A 152 15.89 33.09 -29.49
C GLY A 152 15.28 32.03 -30.42
N ASP A 153 14.99 30.84 -29.89
CA ASP A 153 14.38 29.72 -30.61
C ASP A 153 12.86 29.91 -30.66
N VAL A 154 12.43 30.95 -31.37
CA VAL A 154 11.03 31.34 -31.54
C VAL A 154 10.73 31.52 -33.03
N ASP A 155 9.46 31.30 -33.43
CA ASP A 155 9.04 31.54 -34.81
C ASP A 155 8.80 33.03 -35.12
N GLU A 156 8.32 33.32 -36.33
CA GLU A 156 8.03 34.68 -36.79
C GLU A 156 6.96 35.41 -35.95
N GLU A 157 6.12 34.68 -35.21
CA GLU A 157 5.07 35.20 -34.32
C GLU A 157 5.53 35.25 -32.84
N GLY A 158 6.76 34.81 -32.55
CA GLY A 158 7.31 34.76 -31.19
C GLY A 158 6.89 33.52 -30.39
N ILE A 159 6.36 32.48 -31.04
CA ILE A 159 5.96 31.23 -30.39
C ILE A 159 7.22 30.38 -30.14
N PRO A 160 7.41 29.86 -28.90
CA PRO A 160 8.56 29.01 -28.57
C PRO A 160 8.61 27.73 -29.40
N LEU A 161 9.77 27.43 -29.99
CA LEU A 161 10.01 26.21 -30.75
C LEU A 161 10.66 25.15 -29.87
N LEU A 162 10.11 23.93 -29.88
CA LEU A 162 10.66 22.79 -29.16
C LEU A 162 11.36 21.84 -30.14
N THR A 163 12.67 21.66 -29.99
CA THR A 163 13.42 20.70 -30.80
C THR A 163 13.20 19.29 -30.25
N VAL A 164 12.46 18.46 -30.99
CA VAL A 164 12.31 17.04 -30.65
C VAL A 164 13.44 16.26 -31.32
N VAL A 165 14.39 15.77 -30.53
CA VAL A 165 15.40 14.83 -31.01
C VAL A 165 14.82 13.43 -30.90
N THR A 166 14.53 12.80 -32.03
CA THR A 166 14.11 11.40 -32.05
C THR A 166 15.32 10.50 -32.30
N ASP A 167 15.50 9.52 -31.43
CA ASP A 167 16.34 8.36 -31.66
C ASP A 167 15.59 7.42 -32.61
N GLY A 168 15.92 7.51 -33.91
CA GLY A 168 15.43 6.60 -34.92
C GLY A 168 15.98 5.19 -34.68
N ALA A 169 15.09 4.26 -34.37
CA ALA A 169 15.35 2.82 -34.45
C ALA A 169 15.17 2.30 -35.88
#